data_AF-A0A918JHK9-F1
#
_entry.id   AF-A0A918JHK9-F1
#
_cell.length_a   1.000
_cell.length_b   1.000
_cell.length_c   1.000
_cell.angle_alpha   90.00
_cell.angle_beta   90.00
_cell.angle_gamma   90.00
#
_symmetry.space_group_name_H-M   'P 1'
#
loop_
_entity.id
_entity.type
_entity.pdbx_description
1 polymer ?
#
loop_
_entity_poly.entity_id
_entity_poly.type
_entity_poly.pdbx_seq_one_letter_code
_entity_poly.pdbx_strand_id
1 'polypeptide(L)'
;MAYVDLNPIRAGIADTPEASAHTSICRRIRAARHGRQPASLLPFSGLAEEQTHALPFHFEDYLTLLDMTGRIPHTDKPGVIRPDIAPVLARTGLDTVCWPALASSIETHFSTSVSLTLAHRRFGRENRQSSA
;
A
#
# COMPACT_ATOMS: atom_id res chain seq x y z
N MET A 1 3.93 -8.90 -11.95
CA MET A 1 3.70 -7.85 -10.94
C MET A 1 4.62 -8.08 -9.75
N ALA A 2 4.27 -8.88 -8.74
CA ALA A 2 5.09 -9.01 -7.51
C ALA A 2 6.54 -9.46 -7.75
N TYR A 3 6.77 -10.45 -8.62
CA TYR A 3 8.14 -10.90 -8.93
C TYR A 3 9.00 -9.77 -9.54
N VAL A 4 8.49 -9.12 -10.59
CA VAL A 4 9.17 -7.99 -11.26
C VAL A 4 9.42 -6.84 -10.30
N ASP A 5 8.45 -6.56 -9.43
CA ASP A 5 8.54 -5.49 -8.44
C ASP A 5 9.51 -5.83 -7.29
N LEU A 6 9.74 -7.12 -7.00
CA LEU A 6 10.75 -7.60 -6.05
C LEU A 6 12.11 -7.89 -6.68
N ASN A 7 12.23 -7.88 -8.01
CA ASN A 7 13.49 -8.26 -8.68
C ASN A 7 14.66 -7.36 -8.30
N PRO A 8 14.53 -6.03 -8.22
CA PRO A 8 15.65 -5.19 -7.76
C PRO A 8 16.08 -5.52 -6.35
N ILE A 9 15.14 -5.87 -5.47
CA ILE A 9 15.46 -6.30 -4.11
C ILE A 9 16.18 -7.64 -4.13
N ARG A 10 15.64 -8.63 -4.84
CA ARG A 10 16.27 -9.96 -4.96
C ARG A 10 17.66 -9.89 -5.58
N ALA A 11 17.89 -8.95 -6.49
CA ALA A 11 19.19 -8.71 -7.12
C ALA A 11 20.17 -7.91 -6.25
N GLY A 12 19.74 -7.38 -5.09
CA GLY A 12 20.55 -6.51 -4.24
C GLY A 12 20.76 -5.09 -4.82
N ILE A 13 19.92 -4.68 -5.77
CA ILE A 13 19.95 -3.36 -6.43
C ILE A 13 19.17 -2.33 -5.60
N ALA A 14 18.21 -2.76 -4.78
CA ALA A 14 17.42 -1.89 -3.92
C ALA A 14 17.07 -2.59 -2.60
N ASP A 15 17.03 -1.83 -1.49
CA ASP A 15 16.69 -2.40 -0.18
C ASP A 15 15.17 -2.51 0.03
N THR A 16 14.39 -1.70 -0.69
CA THR A 16 12.94 -1.59 -0.49
C THR A 16 12.15 -1.39 -1.79
N PRO A 17 10.85 -1.73 -1.81
CA PRO A 17 9.99 -1.56 -2.98
C PRO A 17 9.90 -0.11 -3.46
N GLU A 18 9.80 0.86 -2.55
CA GLU A 18 9.73 2.29 -2.90
C GLU A 18 11.06 2.88 -3.39
N ALA A 19 12.20 2.25 -3.08
CA ALA A 19 13.52 2.63 -3.59
C ALA A 19 13.84 2.00 -4.96
N SER A 20 13.00 1.06 -5.45
CA SER A 20 13.26 0.30 -6.67
C SER A 20 12.87 1.09 -7.94
N ALA A 21 13.75 2.01 -8.37
CA ALA A 21 13.50 3.15 -9.27
C ALA A 21 12.85 2.87 -10.66
N HIS A 22 12.76 1.63 -11.10
CA HIS A 22 12.20 1.26 -12.42
C HIS A 22 11.08 0.22 -12.36
N THR A 23 10.53 -0.03 -11.18
CA THR A 23 9.45 -1.00 -10.99
C THR A 23 8.07 -0.36 -11.07
N SER A 24 7.05 -1.16 -11.36
CA SER A 24 5.67 -0.70 -11.33
C SER A 24 5.24 -0.31 -9.91
N ILE A 25 5.75 -1.01 -8.89
CA ILE A 25 5.46 -0.71 -7.49
C ILE A 25 5.99 0.65 -7.05
N CYS A 26 7.23 1.02 -7.42
CA CYS A 26 7.78 2.33 -7.09
C CYS A 26 6.94 3.46 -7.74
N ARG A 27 6.51 3.28 -8.99
CA ARG A 27 5.62 4.23 -9.68
C ARG A 27 4.26 4.36 -8.99
N ARG A 28 3.66 3.23 -8.60
CA ARG A 28 2.37 3.19 -7.90
C ARG A 28 2.46 3.86 -6.53
N ILE A 29 3.49 3.56 -5.74
CA ILE A 29 3.73 4.19 -4.43
C ILE A 29 3.89 5.71 -4.57
N ARG A 30 4.69 6.19 -5.53
CA ARG A 30 4.88 7.62 -5.78
C ARG A 30 3.56 8.31 -6.12
N ALA A 31 2.76 7.72 -7.00
CA ALA A 31 1.45 8.27 -7.35
C ALA A 31 0.48 8.25 -6.15
N ALA A 32 0.45 7.14 -5.41
CA ALA A 32 -0.46 6.94 -4.28
C ALA A 32 -0.20 7.93 -3.13
N ARG A 33 1.07 8.33 -2.90
CA ARG A 33 1.43 9.39 -1.94
C ARG A 33 0.77 10.74 -2.24
N HIS A 34 0.35 10.95 -3.49
CA HIS A 34 -0.39 12.13 -3.92
C HIS A 34 -1.87 11.84 -4.19
N GLY A 35 -2.40 10.70 -3.71
CA GLY A 35 -3.78 10.29 -3.95
C GLY A 35 -4.09 9.94 -5.41
N ARG A 36 -3.07 9.62 -6.21
CA ARG A 36 -3.19 9.36 -7.65
C ARG A 36 -2.83 7.91 -8.00
N GLN A 37 -3.18 7.50 -9.22
CA GLN A 37 -2.77 6.22 -9.80
C GLN A 37 -2.04 6.47 -11.14
N PRO A 38 -0.98 5.72 -11.49
CA PRO A 38 -0.25 5.96 -12.73
C PRO A 38 -1.09 5.63 -13.97
N ALA A 39 -1.25 6.58 -14.90
CA ALA A 39 -2.08 6.40 -16.10
C ALA A 39 -1.64 5.25 -17.01
N SER A 40 -0.35 4.90 -17.01
CA SER A 40 0.20 3.82 -17.84
C SER A 40 0.02 2.42 -17.24
N LEU A 41 -0.64 2.28 -16.08
CA LEU A 41 -0.80 1.02 -15.38
C LEU A 41 -2.29 0.76 -15.11
N LEU A 42 -2.67 -0.52 -15.12
CA LEU A 42 -4.03 -0.92 -14.75
C LEU A 42 -4.32 -0.49 -13.29
N PRO A 43 -5.48 0.12 -13.00
CA PRO A 43 -5.87 0.48 -11.65
C PRO A 43 -6.22 -0.75 -10.82
N PHE A 44 -6.25 -0.59 -9.49
CA PHE A 44 -6.77 -1.58 -8.55
C PHE A 44 -8.24 -1.22 -8.24
N SER A 45 -9.17 -2.13 -8.50
CA SER A 45 -10.61 -1.92 -8.26
C SER A 45 -11.10 -2.51 -6.93
N GLY A 46 -10.26 -3.26 -6.22
CA GLY A 46 -10.72 -4.05 -5.07
C GLY A 46 -11.61 -5.23 -5.50
N LEU A 47 -12.43 -5.73 -4.59
CA LEU A 47 -13.35 -6.86 -4.80
C LEU A 47 -14.69 -6.47 -5.46
N ALA A 48 -14.79 -5.28 -6.06
CA ALA A 48 -16.00 -4.89 -6.78
C ALA A 48 -16.11 -5.67 -8.10
N GLU A 49 -17.29 -6.20 -8.40
CA GLU A 49 -17.54 -7.02 -9.58
C GLU A 49 -17.35 -6.28 -10.92
N GLU A 50 -17.04 -7.08 -11.94
CA GLU A 50 -17.11 -6.80 -13.39
C GLU A 50 -16.46 -5.51 -13.90
N GLN A 51 -15.19 -5.27 -13.56
CA GLN A 51 -14.36 -4.30 -14.30
C GLN A 51 -13.32 -5.01 -15.15
N THR A 52 -13.57 -5.07 -16.46
CA THR A 52 -12.71 -5.69 -17.48
C THR A 52 -11.33 -5.04 -17.62
N HIS A 53 -11.10 -3.89 -16.97
CA HIS A 53 -9.87 -3.10 -17.08
C HIS A 53 -9.27 -2.69 -15.72
N ALA A 54 -9.42 -3.54 -14.69
CA ALA A 54 -8.82 -3.30 -13.38
C ALA A 54 -8.35 -4.60 -12.71
N LEU A 55 -7.46 -4.46 -11.73
CA LEU A 55 -6.97 -5.56 -10.92
C LEU A 55 -7.94 -5.81 -9.75
N PRO A 56 -8.45 -7.05 -9.57
CA PRO A 56 -9.55 -7.35 -8.66
C PRO A 56 -9.09 -7.55 -7.20
N PHE A 57 -8.31 -6.60 -6.67
CA PHE A 57 -7.82 -6.61 -5.29
C PHE A 57 -7.40 -5.20 -4.89
N HIS A 58 -7.29 -4.93 -3.58
CA HIS A 58 -6.90 -3.61 -3.09
C HIS A 58 -5.39 -3.38 -3.24
N PHE A 59 -5.01 -2.12 -3.46
CA PHE A 59 -3.60 -1.75 -3.57
C PHE A 59 -2.86 -1.95 -2.24
N GLU A 60 -3.52 -1.72 -1.10
CA GLU A 60 -2.90 -1.92 0.22
C GLU A 60 -2.66 -3.41 0.52
N ASP A 61 -3.59 -4.28 0.12
CA ASP A 61 -3.41 -5.73 0.19
C ASP A 61 -2.23 -6.18 -0.65
N TYR A 62 -2.09 -5.62 -1.85
CA TYR A 62 -0.96 -5.90 -2.74
C TYR A 62 0.38 -5.47 -2.13
N LEU A 63 0.43 -4.27 -1.54
CA LEU A 63 1.62 -3.78 -0.84
C LEU A 63 2.00 -4.68 0.33
N THR A 64 1.00 -5.11 1.12
CA THR A 64 1.19 -6.00 2.26
C THR A 64 1.75 -7.35 1.81
N LEU A 65 1.13 -7.97 0.80
CA LEU A 65 1.61 -9.22 0.21
C LEU A 65 3.04 -9.09 -0.31
N LEU A 66 3.35 -7.98 -0.97
CA LEU A 66 4.67 -7.74 -1.55
C LEU A 66 5.75 -7.55 -0.47
N ASP A 67 5.45 -6.82 0.61
CA ASP A 67 6.35 -6.64 1.75
C ASP A 67 6.61 -7.97 2.47
N MET A 68 5.54 -8.72 2.76
CA MET A 68 5.67 -10.05 3.37
C MET A 68 6.51 -10.99 2.50
N THR A 69 6.26 -11.02 1.19
CA THR A 69 6.99 -11.87 0.25
C THR A 69 8.45 -11.44 0.11
N GLY A 70 8.72 -10.13 0.10
CA GLY A 70 10.07 -9.58 -0.02
C GLY A 70 10.94 -9.82 1.21
N ARG A 71 10.34 -10.08 2.37
CA ARG A 71 11.05 -10.44 3.61
C ARG A 71 11.44 -11.91 3.70
N ILE A 72 10.86 -12.77 2.86
CA ILE A 72 11.21 -14.20 2.83
C ILE A 72 12.54 -14.34 2.08
N PRO A 73 13.62 -14.82 2.74
CA PRO A 73 14.89 -15.07 2.07
C PRO A 73 14.71 -16.12 0.96
N HIS A 74 15.41 -15.93 -0.16
CA HIS A 74 15.40 -16.88 -1.25
C HIS A 74 16.80 -17.48 -1.40
N THR A 75 16.89 -18.81 -1.41
CA THR A 75 18.17 -19.55 -1.35
C THR A 75 19.20 -19.07 -2.37
N ASP A 76 18.75 -18.78 -3.61
CA ASP A 76 19.65 -18.38 -4.71
C ASP A 76 19.74 -16.86 -4.97
N LYS A 77 19.20 -16.01 -4.09
CA LYS A 77 19.15 -14.56 -4.30
C LYS A 77 19.74 -13.80 -3.11
N PRO A 78 20.67 -12.84 -3.34
CA PRO A 78 21.38 -12.18 -2.26
C PRO A 78 20.53 -11.19 -1.45
N GLY A 79 19.50 -10.59 -2.06
CA GLY A 79 18.76 -9.52 -1.41
C GLY A 79 17.41 -9.92 -0.83
N VAL A 80 17.09 -9.31 0.31
CA VAL A 80 15.89 -9.53 1.12
C VAL A 80 15.50 -8.20 1.78
N ILE A 81 14.20 -7.93 1.92
CA ILE A 81 13.74 -6.80 2.72
C ILE A 81 14.06 -7.12 4.18
N ARG A 82 14.83 -6.23 4.83
CA ARG A 82 15.28 -6.48 6.21
C ARG A 82 14.09 -6.59 7.18
N PRO A 83 14.11 -7.54 8.14
CA PRO A 83 12.99 -7.73 9.06
C PRO A 83 12.81 -6.58 10.08
N ASP A 84 13.86 -5.80 10.33
CA ASP A 84 13.89 -4.72 11.33
C ASP A 84 13.29 -3.40 10.85
N ILE A 85 13.09 -3.22 9.54
CA ILE A 85 12.44 -2.01 9.00
C ILE A 85 10.92 -2.14 9.06
N ALA A 86 10.25 -1.01 9.27
CA ALA A 86 8.79 -0.94 9.33
C ALA A 86 8.11 -1.50 8.06
N PRO A 87 6.84 -1.95 8.13
CA PRO A 87 6.10 -2.41 6.94
C PRO A 87 5.98 -1.32 5.86
N VAL A 88 5.85 -1.74 4.59
CA VAL A 88 5.79 -0.81 3.45
C VAL A 88 4.71 0.27 3.59
N LEU A 89 3.54 -0.05 4.15
CA LEU A 89 2.45 0.92 4.33
C LEU A 89 2.88 2.05 5.29
N ALA A 90 3.54 1.70 6.39
CA ALA A 90 4.07 2.67 7.35
C ALA A 90 5.21 3.50 6.74
N ARG A 91 6.18 2.87 6.05
CA ARG A 91 7.30 3.58 5.40
C ARG A 91 6.86 4.55 4.30
N THR A 92 5.77 4.20 3.61
CA THR A 92 5.27 5.00 2.48
C THR A 92 4.29 6.09 2.90
N GLY A 93 3.78 6.06 4.13
CA GLY A 93 2.69 6.94 4.58
C GLY A 93 1.34 6.59 3.96
N LEU A 94 1.19 5.37 3.44
CA LEU A 94 -0.02 4.84 2.81
C LEU A 94 -0.84 3.98 3.77
N ASP A 95 -0.55 4.05 5.06
CA ASP A 95 -1.36 3.41 6.08
C ASP A 95 -2.79 3.98 6.03
N THR A 96 -3.77 3.08 5.95
CA THR A 96 -5.17 3.42 5.63
C THR A 96 -5.89 4.06 6.81
N VAL A 97 -5.33 3.95 8.01
CA VAL A 97 -5.94 4.47 9.23
C VAL A 97 -4.88 5.01 10.17
N CYS A 98 -4.92 6.31 10.44
CA CYS A 98 -4.26 6.86 11.62
C CYS A 98 -5.09 6.51 12.86
N TRP A 99 -4.92 5.28 13.36
CA TRP A 99 -5.71 4.76 14.48
C TRP A 99 -5.68 5.65 15.73
N PRO A 100 -4.54 6.27 16.12
CA PRO A 100 -4.52 7.21 17.24
C PRO A 100 -5.41 8.44 17.01
N ALA A 101 -5.39 9.02 15.80
CA ALA A 101 -6.27 10.13 15.46
C ALA A 101 -7.74 9.71 15.51
N LEU A 102 -8.08 8.55 14.94
CA LEU A 102 -9.43 8.01 14.94
C LEU A 102 -9.95 7.68 16.34
N ALA A 103 -9.12 7.08 17.19
CA ALA A 103 -9.46 6.77 18.57
C ALA A 103 -9.64 8.03 19.42
N SER A 104 -8.84 9.08 19.17
CA SER A 104 -8.97 10.36 19.87
C SER A 104 -10.22 11.15 19.48
N SER A 105 -10.78 10.91 18.29
CA SER A 105 -11.95 11.61 17.75
C SER A 105 -13.19 10.70 17.65
N ILE A 106 -13.20 9.58 18.38
CA ILE A 106 -14.22 8.53 18.24
C ILE A 106 -15.61 9.05 18.61
N GLU A 107 -15.71 9.83 19.68
CA GLU A 107 -16.95 10.44 20.17
C GLU A 107 -17.50 11.52 19.23
N THR A 108 -16.62 12.13 18.42
CA THR A 108 -16.99 13.16 17.45
C THR A 108 -17.45 12.56 16.12
N HIS A 109 -16.89 11.43 15.71
CA HIS A 109 -17.12 10.85 14.38
C HIS A 109 -18.10 9.67 14.36
N PHE A 110 -18.37 9.07 15.52
CA PHE A 110 -19.31 7.96 15.68
C PHE A 110 -20.28 8.25 16.82
N SER A 111 -21.58 8.27 16.52
CA SER A 111 -22.64 8.61 17.48
C SER A 111 -23.41 7.40 18.03
N THR A 112 -23.29 6.23 17.41
CA THR A 112 -24.06 5.02 17.82
C THR A 112 -23.27 3.72 17.75
N SER A 113 -22.40 3.54 16.74
CA SER A 113 -21.57 2.33 16.65
C SER A 113 -20.24 2.61 15.96
N VAL A 114 -19.21 1.89 16.40
CA VAL A 114 -17.87 1.89 15.82
C VAL A 114 -17.57 0.51 15.25
N SER A 115 -17.07 0.46 14.03
CA SER A 115 -16.50 -0.76 13.45
C SER A 115 -15.33 -0.42 12.55
N LEU A 116 -14.43 -1.38 12.35
CA LEU A 116 -13.27 -1.23 11.45
C LEU A 116 -13.69 -0.83 10.04
N THR A 117 -14.79 -1.42 9.54
CA THR A 117 -15.38 -1.08 8.24
C THR A 117 -15.88 0.36 8.17
N LEU A 118 -16.52 0.86 9.24
CA LEU A 118 -17.01 2.25 9.32
C LEU A 118 -15.85 3.25 9.44
N ALA A 119 -14.83 2.91 10.22
CA ALA A 119 -13.58 3.66 10.33
C ALA A 119 -12.89 3.83 8.98
N HIS A 120 -12.70 2.74 8.23
CA HIS A 120 -12.09 2.77 6.90
C HIS A 120 -12.92 3.61 5.90
N ARG A 121 -14.26 3.50 5.93
CA ARG A 121 -15.14 4.26 5.02
C ARG A 121 -15.10 5.78 5.28
N ARG A 122 -15.04 6.19 6.55
CA ARG A 122 -15.14 7.60 6.94
C ARG A 122 -13.80 8.33 6.84
N PHE A 123 -12.73 7.71 7.35
CA PHE A 123 -11.41 8.34 7.39
C PHE A 123 -10.49 7.97 6.23
N GLY A 124 -10.75 6.85 5.54
CA GLY A 124 -10.04 6.50 4.30
C GLY A 124 -10.31 7.45 3.12
N ARG A 125 -11.33 8.33 3.24
CA ARG A 125 -11.66 9.38 2.27
C ARG A 125 -11.10 10.76 2.62
N GLU A 126 -10.96 11.10 3.91
CA GLU A 126 -10.53 12.43 4.36
C GLU A 126 -9.06 12.72 4.04
N ASN A 127 -8.19 11.70 4.06
CA ASN A 127 -6.79 11.83 3.63
C ASN A 127 -6.61 12.14 2.13
N ARG A 128 -7.68 12.18 1.32
CA ARG A 128 -7.63 12.58 -0.09
C ARG A 128 -8.03 14.04 -0.35
N GLN A 129 -8.54 14.76 0.65
CA GLN A 129 -9.03 16.14 0.47
C GLN A 129 -8.17 17.22 1.13
N SER A 130 -7.16 16.87 1.93
CA SER A 130 -6.30 17.85 2.63
C SER A 130 -4.98 18.20 1.90
N SER A 131 -4.84 17.82 0.62
CA SER A 131 -3.67 18.15 -0.21
C SER A 131 -4.09 18.90 -1.48
N ALA A 132 -4.80 20.02 -1.29
CA ALA A 132 -5.09 21.02 -2.33
C ALA A 132 -4.52 22.38 -1.92
#